data_AF-A0A915LD85-F1
#
_entry.id   AF-A0A915LD85-F1
#
_cell.length_a   1.000
_cell.length_b   1.000
_cell.length_c   1.000
_cell.angle_alpha   90.00
_cell.angle_beta   90.00
_cell.angle_gamma   90.00
#
_symmetry.space_group_name_H-M   'P 1'
#
loop_
_entity.id
_entity.type
_entity.pdbx_description
1 polymer ?
#
loop_
_entity_poly.entity_id
_entity_poly.type
_entity_poly.pdbx_seq_one_letter_code
_entity_poly.pdbx_strand_id
1 'polypeptide(L)'
;MTDITRDDLAKFLTAIRGWEEDIWHGDLEKIVEEFRYDGYDPAYLGALLKKYADQSKRDLKKDCGTLVMVFANRGANFNKILQRSTGTARETLLELKAAYKILDKPISSYSKIDVTLGRIGSVFTHQVSLVFAITNRQGIANVDTDYPCAMQHPVFGGLIPDRDVVGKQTYNLLYYGYC
;
A
#
# COMPACT_ATOMS: atom_id res chain seq x y z
N MET A 1 -6.96 39.46 29.25
CA MET A 1 -6.08 38.31 28.95
C MET A 1 -4.96 38.38 29.96
N THR A 2 -4.84 37.37 30.83
CA THR A 2 -3.75 37.28 31.80
C THR A 2 -2.49 36.84 31.05
N ASP A 3 -1.43 37.63 31.13
CA ASP A 3 -0.15 37.29 30.49
C ASP A 3 0.50 36.12 31.24
N ILE A 4 0.80 35.05 30.50
CA ILE A 4 1.53 33.88 31.02
C ILE A 4 2.98 34.31 31.24
N THR A 5 3.47 34.17 32.48
CA THR A 5 4.84 34.55 32.82
C THR A 5 5.82 33.39 32.55
N ARG A 6 7.11 33.73 32.50
CA ARG A 6 8.19 32.73 32.36
C ARG A 6 8.21 31.71 33.51
N ASP A 7 7.84 32.16 34.71
CA ASP A 7 7.75 31.31 35.90
C ASP A 7 6.56 30.34 35.83
N ASP A 8 5.44 30.79 35.26
CA ASP A 8 4.29 29.91 35.01
C ASP A 8 4.66 28.80 34.02
N LEU A 9 5.43 29.14 32.98
CA LEU A 9 5.94 28.17 32.00
C LEU A 9 6.91 27.17 32.65
N ALA A 10 7.82 27.64 33.51
CA ALA A 10 8.80 26.79 34.19
C ALA A 10 8.12 25.79 35.15
N LYS A 11 7.09 26.24 35.89
CA LYS A 11 6.27 25.38 36.75
C LYS A 11 5.52 24.32 35.95
N PHE A 12 4.93 24.72 34.82
CA PHE A 12 4.21 23.82 33.93
C PHE A 12 5.12 22.73 33.34
N LEU A 13 6.31 23.11 32.85
CA LEU A 13 7.28 22.15 32.30
C LEU A 13 7.81 21.17 33.35
N THR A 14 8.00 21.63 34.59
CA THR A 14 8.40 20.76 35.71
C THR A 14 7.28 19.77 36.06
N ALA A 15 6.01 20.21 36.01
CA ALA A 15 4.86 19.35 36.23
C ALA A 15 4.73 18.26 35.14
N ILE A 16 4.94 18.61 33.86
CA ILE A 16 4.91 17.62 32.75
C ILE A 16 6.03 16.58 32.88
N ARG A 17 7.23 16.97 33.31
CA ARG A 17 8.31 16.00 33.54
C ARG A 17 7.95 14.95 34.57
N GLY A 18 7.17 15.30 35.59
CA GLY A 18 6.64 14.32 36.54
C GLY A 18 5.66 13.32 35.91
N TRP A 19 5.05 13.66 34.77
CA TRP A 19 4.16 12.75 34.04
C TRP A 19 4.92 11.79 33.12
N GLU A 20 6.21 12.05 32.83
CA GLU A 20 7.05 11.17 32.02
C GLU A 20 7.31 9.83 32.72
N GLU A 21 7.29 9.79 34.06
CA GLU A 21 7.47 8.54 34.81
C GLU A 21 6.16 7.75 34.95
N ASP A 22 5.00 8.41 34.99
CA ASP A 22 3.70 7.74 35.22
C ASP A 22 2.97 7.30 33.93
N ILE A 23 3.09 8.04 32.82
CA ILE A 23 2.37 7.73 31.55
C ILE A 23 3.10 6.67 30.72
N TRP A 24 4.42 6.52 30.89
CA TRP A 24 5.28 5.84 29.92
C TRP A 24 5.58 4.38 30.26
N HIS A 25 5.27 3.92 31.47
CA HIS A 25 5.52 2.54 31.90
C HIS A 25 4.28 1.65 31.70
N GLY A 26 4.05 1.23 30.45
CA GLY A 26 3.17 0.11 30.09
C GLY A 26 1.92 0.45 29.27
N ASP A 27 1.44 1.70 29.31
CA ASP A 27 0.22 2.08 28.59
C ASP A 27 0.48 2.61 27.18
N LEU A 28 1.71 3.06 26.88
CA LEU A 28 2.04 3.55 25.54
C LEU A 28 2.03 2.47 24.46
N GLU A 29 2.45 1.24 24.75
CA GLU A 29 2.36 0.16 23.77
C GLU A 29 0.89 -0.16 23.44
N LYS A 30 0.00 -0.09 24.44
CA LYS A 30 -1.45 -0.26 24.24
C LYS A 30 -2.04 0.90 23.45
N ILE A 31 -1.66 2.15 23.76
CA ILE A 31 -2.09 3.34 23.01
C ILE A 31 -1.58 3.26 21.57
N VAL A 32 -0.31 2.89 21.36
CA VAL A 32 0.26 2.71 20.02
C VAL A 32 -0.47 1.62 19.25
N GLU A 33 -0.83 0.50 19.88
CA GLU A 33 -1.59 -0.56 19.22
C GLU A 33 -3.06 -0.16 18.96
N GLU A 34 -3.70 0.56 19.89
CA GLU A 34 -5.08 1.04 19.76
C GLU A 34 -5.23 2.08 18.64
N PHE A 35 -4.23 2.96 18.50
CA PHE A 35 -4.18 3.95 17.42
C PHE A 35 -3.35 3.47 16.22
N ARG A 36 -2.94 2.19 16.20
CA ARG A 36 -2.27 1.60 15.04
C ARG A 36 -3.20 1.69 13.84
N TYR A 37 -2.62 1.94 12.69
CA TYR A 37 -3.36 2.04 11.44
C TYR A 37 -4.06 0.70 11.12
N ASP A 38 -5.33 0.57 11.49
CA ASP A 38 -6.20 -0.57 11.15
C ASP A 38 -6.88 -0.36 9.79
N GLY A 39 -6.07 -0.13 8.77
CA GLY A 39 -6.55 0.15 7.42
C GLY A 39 -6.61 -1.08 6.53
N TYR A 40 -5.95 -0.97 5.39
CA TYR A 40 -5.87 -2.01 4.37
C TYR A 40 -5.22 -3.30 4.91
N ASP A 41 -5.93 -4.44 4.76
CA ASP A 41 -5.41 -5.79 5.05
C ASP A 41 -5.29 -6.61 3.75
N PRO A 42 -4.07 -6.96 3.31
CA PRO A 42 -3.84 -7.73 2.09
C PRO A 42 -4.37 -9.17 2.17
N ALA A 43 -4.33 -9.81 3.35
CA ALA A 43 -4.83 -11.17 3.52
C ALA A 43 -6.36 -11.20 3.41
N TYR A 44 -7.03 -10.25 4.08
CA TYR A 44 -8.48 -10.09 3.96
C TYR A 44 -8.90 -9.79 2.52
N LEU A 45 -8.20 -8.88 1.82
CA LEU A 45 -8.50 -8.59 0.42
C LEU A 45 -8.33 -9.83 -0.47
N GLY A 46 -7.28 -10.64 -0.25
CA GLY A 46 -7.09 -11.90 -0.97
C GLY A 46 -8.28 -12.86 -0.79
N ALA A 47 -8.75 -13.02 0.45
CA ALA A 47 -9.94 -13.84 0.73
C ALA A 47 -11.21 -13.26 0.08
N LEU A 48 -11.37 -11.93 0.06
CA LEU A 48 -12.49 -11.25 -0.56
C LEU A 48 -12.51 -11.44 -2.09
N LEU A 49 -11.36 -11.32 -2.74
CA LEU A 49 -11.24 -11.58 -4.18
C LEU A 49 -11.63 -13.02 -4.51
N LYS A 50 -11.18 -14.00 -3.71
CA LYS A 50 -11.59 -15.40 -3.87
C LYS A 50 -13.11 -15.56 -3.74
N LYS A 51 -13.73 -14.95 -2.73
CA LYS A 51 -15.19 -14.98 -2.56
C LYS A 51 -15.92 -14.44 -3.79
N TYR A 52 -15.46 -13.32 -4.37
CA TYR A 52 -16.07 -12.74 -5.57
C TYR A 52 -15.88 -13.61 -6.82
N ALA A 53 -14.70 -14.22 -6.99
CA ALA A 53 -14.43 -15.16 -8.07
C ALA A 53 -15.34 -16.39 -7.98
N ASP A 54 -15.47 -16.99 -6.80
CA ASP A 54 -16.33 -18.15 -6.55
C ASP A 54 -17.81 -17.83 -6.83
N GLN A 55 -18.30 -16.65 -6.40
CA GLN A 55 -19.67 -16.18 -6.66
C GLN A 55 -19.95 -15.96 -8.15
N SER A 56 -18.96 -15.46 -8.88
CA SER A 56 -19.08 -15.15 -10.31
C SER A 56 -18.65 -16.31 -11.22
N LYS A 57 -18.25 -17.46 -10.64
CA LYS A 57 -17.71 -18.64 -11.34
C LYS A 57 -16.53 -18.29 -12.27
N ARG A 58 -15.65 -17.40 -11.82
CA ARG A 58 -14.49 -16.92 -12.60
C ARG A 58 -13.20 -17.59 -12.15
N ASP A 59 -12.23 -17.61 -13.06
CA ASP A 59 -10.86 -18.03 -12.75
C ASP A 59 -10.11 -16.89 -12.04
N LEU A 60 -10.02 -17.02 -10.71
CA LEU A 60 -9.33 -16.05 -9.86
C LEU A 60 -7.89 -15.79 -10.30
N LYS A 61 -7.14 -16.83 -10.70
CA LYS A 61 -5.73 -16.70 -11.05
C LYS A 61 -5.58 -15.89 -12.34
N LYS A 62 -6.39 -16.20 -13.35
CA LYS A 62 -6.41 -15.46 -14.61
C LYS A 62 -6.84 -14.00 -14.41
N ASP A 63 -7.86 -13.77 -13.61
CA ASP A 63 -8.38 -12.43 -13.34
C ASP A 63 -7.38 -11.58 -12.56
N CYS A 64 -6.80 -12.10 -11.47
CA CYS A 64 -5.76 -11.41 -10.71
C CYS A 64 -4.53 -11.11 -11.58
N GLY A 65 -4.09 -12.07 -12.41
CA GLY A 65 -2.99 -11.84 -13.35
C GLY A 65 -3.30 -10.70 -14.33
N THR A 66 -4.52 -10.64 -14.85
CA THR A 66 -4.97 -9.56 -15.74
C THR A 66 -4.98 -8.22 -15.02
N LEU A 67 -5.53 -8.16 -13.80
CA LEU A 67 -5.63 -6.94 -13.00
C LEU A 67 -4.24 -6.42 -12.58
N VAL A 68 -3.32 -7.31 -12.20
CA VAL A 68 -1.91 -6.99 -11.91
C VAL A 68 -1.22 -6.40 -13.14
N MET A 69 -1.38 -7.04 -14.31
CA MET A 69 -0.82 -6.53 -15.57
C MET A 69 -1.37 -5.15 -15.92
N VAL A 70 -2.67 -4.95 -15.76
CA VAL A 70 -3.32 -3.65 -16.04
C VAL A 70 -2.84 -2.59 -15.07
N PHE A 71 -2.73 -2.91 -13.78
CA PHE A 71 -2.25 -1.99 -12.75
C PHE A 71 -0.79 -1.59 -13.01
N ALA A 72 0.11 -2.57 -13.20
CA ALA A 72 1.52 -2.32 -13.47
C ALA A 72 1.72 -1.47 -14.73
N ASN A 73 0.91 -1.71 -15.78
CA ASN A 73 1.11 -1.04 -17.05
C ASN A 73 0.39 0.30 -17.20
N ARG A 74 -0.76 0.48 -16.55
CA ARG A 74 -1.67 1.62 -16.78
C ARG A 74 -2.08 2.37 -15.51
N GLY A 75 -1.59 1.96 -14.34
CA GLY A 75 -1.81 2.63 -13.06
C GLY A 75 -3.09 2.22 -12.34
N ALA A 76 -3.48 3.02 -11.34
CA ALA A 76 -4.54 2.66 -10.39
C ALA A 76 -5.96 3.09 -10.79
N ASN A 77 -6.11 4.05 -11.70
CA ASN A 77 -7.41 4.67 -12.00
C ASN A 77 -8.17 3.83 -13.04
N PHE A 78 -9.04 2.94 -12.57
CA PHE A 78 -9.75 1.95 -13.38
C PHE A 78 -10.66 2.60 -14.44
N ASN A 79 -11.35 3.70 -14.13
CA ASN A 79 -12.24 4.37 -15.07
C ASN A 79 -11.47 5.06 -16.21
N LYS A 80 -10.35 5.73 -15.92
CA LYS A 80 -9.48 6.29 -16.97
C LYS A 80 -8.92 5.18 -17.87
N ILE A 81 -8.54 4.06 -17.26
CA ILE A 81 -8.11 2.83 -17.93
C ILE A 81 -9.21 2.32 -18.87
N LEU A 82 -10.45 2.22 -18.40
CA LEU A 82 -11.61 1.82 -19.21
C LEU A 82 -11.83 2.77 -20.38
N GLN A 83 -11.85 4.09 -20.13
CA GLN A 83 -12.07 5.13 -21.16
C GLN A 83 -11.08 5.04 -22.33
N ARG A 84 -9.85 4.56 -22.05
CA ARG A 84 -8.77 4.39 -23.04
C ARG A 84 -8.63 2.95 -23.55
N SER A 85 -9.57 2.07 -23.22
CA SER A 85 -9.62 0.68 -23.69
C SER A 85 -10.71 0.52 -24.74
N THR A 86 -10.46 -0.32 -25.74
CA THR A 86 -11.38 -0.62 -26.84
C THR A 86 -11.53 -2.12 -27.05
N GLY A 87 -12.58 -2.53 -27.76
CA GLY A 87 -12.87 -3.93 -28.10
C GLY A 87 -12.92 -4.87 -26.89
N THR A 88 -12.42 -6.08 -27.09
CA THR A 88 -12.43 -7.18 -26.11
C THR A 88 -11.74 -6.83 -24.79
N ALA A 89 -10.71 -5.98 -24.82
CA ALA A 89 -10.03 -5.56 -23.59
C ALA A 89 -10.93 -4.71 -22.70
N ARG A 90 -11.75 -3.83 -23.30
CA ARG A 90 -12.72 -3.03 -22.56
C ARG A 90 -13.82 -3.90 -21.95
N GLU A 91 -14.36 -4.83 -22.72
CA GLU A 91 -15.39 -5.78 -22.27
C GLU A 91 -14.89 -6.61 -21.08
N THR A 92 -13.69 -7.19 -21.21
CA THR A 92 -13.03 -7.94 -20.13
C THR A 92 -12.90 -7.08 -18.86
N LEU A 93 -12.47 -5.82 -18.98
CA LEU A 93 -12.32 -4.93 -17.83
C LEU A 93 -13.66 -4.54 -17.20
N LEU A 94 -14.73 -4.39 -17.99
CA LEU A 94 -16.06 -4.13 -17.47
C LEU A 94 -16.59 -5.33 -16.68
N GLU A 95 -16.39 -6.55 -17.18
CA GLU A 95 -16.73 -7.78 -16.46
C GLU A 95 -15.95 -7.90 -15.13
N LEU A 96 -14.63 -7.67 -15.17
CA LEU A 96 -13.79 -7.69 -13.98
C LEU A 96 -14.23 -6.64 -12.95
N LYS A 97 -14.55 -5.43 -13.41
CA LYS A 97 -15.04 -4.36 -12.54
C LYS A 97 -16.33 -4.78 -11.84
N ALA A 98 -17.26 -5.38 -12.56
CA ALA A 98 -18.53 -5.84 -12.02
C ALA A 98 -18.34 -7.01 -11.03
N ALA A 99 -17.56 -8.02 -11.41
CA ALA A 99 -17.34 -9.22 -10.60
C ALA A 99 -16.63 -8.91 -9.28
N TYR A 100 -15.57 -8.10 -9.32
CA TYR A 100 -14.75 -7.79 -8.14
C TYR A 100 -15.11 -6.46 -7.47
N LYS A 101 -16.17 -5.80 -7.94
CA LYS A 101 -16.66 -4.51 -7.41
C LYS A 101 -15.55 -3.44 -7.34
N ILE A 102 -14.76 -3.35 -8.40
CA ILE A 102 -13.54 -2.51 -8.42
C ILE A 102 -13.92 -1.03 -8.43
N LEU A 103 -13.35 -0.29 -7.49
CA LEU A 103 -13.44 1.15 -7.34
C LEU A 103 -12.16 1.83 -7.86
N ASP A 104 -12.27 3.10 -8.26
CA ASP A 104 -11.09 3.91 -8.62
C ASP A 104 -10.25 4.29 -7.41
N LYS A 105 -10.93 4.50 -6.28
CA LYS A 105 -10.34 4.91 -5.01
C LYS A 105 -11.13 4.27 -3.87
N PRO A 106 -10.49 3.99 -2.73
CA PRO A 106 -11.23 3.54 -1.56
C PRO A 106 -12.19 4.66 -1.12
N ILE A 107 -13.37 4.28 -0.63
CA ILE A 107 -14.38 5.16 -0.03
C ILE A 107 -13.81 5.77 1.25
N SER A 108 -13.06 4.97 2.01
CA SER A 108 -12.32 5.39 3.19
C SER A 108 -10.95 4.71 3.24
N SER A 109 -9.94 5.43 3.72
CA SER A 109 -8.60 4.87 3.98
C SER A 109 -8.65 3.63 4.88
N TYR A 110 -9.67 3.53 5.74
CA TYR A 110 -9.86 2.44 6.69
C TYR A 110 -10.76 1.31 6.19
N SER A 111 -11.37 1.43 5.00
CA SER A 111 -12.24 0.37 4.50
C SER A 111 -11.42 -0.88 4.21
N LYS A 112 -11.76 -2.01 4.83
CA LYS A 112 -11.15 -3.32 4.54
C LYS A 112 -11.76 -4.00 3.30
N ILE A 113 -12.94 -3.55 2.87
CA ILE A 113 -13.73 -4.18 1.81
C ILE A 113 -13.57 -3.52 0.44
N ASP A 114 -13.06 -2.29 0.39
CA ASP A 114 -12.95 -1.56 -0.88
C ASP A 114 -11.86 -2.18 -1.76
N VAL A 115 -12.27 -2.73 -2.89
CA VAL A 115 -11.38 -3.30 -3.88
C VAL A 115 -10.95 -2.21 -4.87
N THR A 116 -9.67 -1.92 -4.95
CA THR A 116 -9.09 -1.00 -5.95
C THR A 116 -7.90 -1.67 -6.63
N LEU A 117 -7.52 -1.23 -7.83
CA LEU A 117 -6.32 -1.76 -8.49
C LEU A 117 -5.06 -1.57 -7.65
N GLY A 118 -4.93 -0.43 -6.97
CA GLY A 118 -3.79 -0.16 -6.08
C GLY A 118 -3.69 -1.19 -4.97
N ARG A 119 -4.81 -1.51 -4.32
CA ARG A 119 -4.87 -2.50 -3.24
C ARG A 119 -4.68 -3.93 -3.75
N ILE A 120 -5.17 -4.25 -4.95
CA ILE A 120 -4.85 -5.53 -5.60
C ILE A 120 -3.35 -5.62 -5.86
N GLY A 121 -2.75 -4.55 -6.39
CA GLY A 121 -1.31 -4.47 -6.63
C GLY A 121 -0.45 -4.70 -5.39
N SER A 122 -0.88 -4.22 -4.23
CA SER A 122 -0.19 -4.46 -2.95
C SER A 122 -0.44 -5.84 -2.33
N VAL A 123 -1.47 -6.58 -2.75
CA VAL A 123 -1.57 -8.03 -2.42
C VAL A 123 -0.55 -8.81 -3.25
N PHE A 124 -0.42 -8.44 -4.52
CA PHE A 124 0.41 -9.15 -5.49
C PHE A 124 1.71 -8.39 -5.80
N THR A 125 2.33 -7.86 -4.74
CA THR A 125 3.50 -6.98 -4.82
C THR A 125 4.65 -7.61 -5.61
N HIS A 126 4.92 -8.89 -5.36
CA HIS A 126 5.95 -9.65 -6.06
C HIS A 126 5.64 -9.74 -7.56
N GLN A 127 4.40 -10.02 -7.94
CA GLN A 127 3.99 -10.12 -9.34
C GLN A 127 4.07 -8.76 -10.05
N VAL A 128 3.67 -7.67 -9.39
CA VAL A 128 3.82 -6.32 -9.98
C VAL A 128 5.29 -6.00 -10.24
N SER A 129 6.17 -6.26 -9.26
CA SER A 129 7.61 -6.02 -9.40
C SER A 129 8.23 -6.89 -10.50
N LEU A 130 7.80 -8.14 -10.61
CA LEU A 130 8.22 -9.06 -11.67
C LEU A 130 7.77 -8.58 -13.06
N VAL A 131 6.58 -8.02 -13.20
CA VAL A 131 6.12 -7.45 -14.47
C VAL A 131 7.04 -6.32 -14.93
N PHE A 132 7.47 -5.44 -14.02
CA PHE A 132 8.44 -4.39 -14.35
C PHE A 132 9.79 -4.95 -14.77
N ALA A 133 10.28 -5.99 -14.07
CA ALA A 133 11.52 -6.67 -14.43
C ALA A 133 11.46 -7.34 -15.81
N ILE A 134 10.40 -8.08 -16.11
CA ILE A 134 10.25 -8.82 -17.39
C ILE A 134 10.01 -7.88 -18.56
N THR A 135 9.22 -6.83 -18.36
CA THR A 135 8.92 -5.86 -19.43
C THR A 135 10.07 -4.89 -19.68
N ASN A 136 11.13 -4.96 -18.87
CA ASN A 136 12.28 -4.05 -18.87
C ASN A 136 11.84 -2.58 -18.96
N ARG A 137 10.79 -2.23 -18.21
CA ARG A 137 10.25 -0.88 -18.20
C ARG A 137 11.23 0.03 -17.49
N GLN A 138 12.04 0.73 -18.27
CA GLN A 138 12.83 1.87 -17.84
C GLN A 138 11.88 3.08 -17.77
N GLY A 139 11.14 3.17 -16.65
CA GLY A 139 10.10 4.18 -16.48
C GLY A 139 10.63 5.56 -16.08
N ILE A 140 11.88 5.63 -15.65
CA ILE A 140 12.48 6.85 -15.13
C ILE A 140 13.66 7.18 -16.04
N ALA A 141 13.49 8.21 -16.86
CA ALA A 141 14.44 8.62 -17.90
C ALA A 141 15.81 9.12 -17.40
N ASN A 142 16.12 8.98 -16.10
CA ASN A 142 17.29 9.57 -15.44
C ASN A 142 17.81 8.73 -14.25
N VAL A 143 17.43 7.46 -14.12
CA VAL A 143 18.12 6.56 -13.18
C VAL A 143 19.26 5.89 -13.91
N ASP A 144 20.27 5.52 -13.15
CA ASP A 144 21.40 4.72 -13.65
C ASP A 144 20.89 3.52 -14.46
N THR A 145 21.61 3.15 -15.54
CA THR A 145 21.19 2.07 -16.45
C THR A 145 21.07 0.72 -15.74
N ASP A 146 21.76 0.59 -14.61
CA ASP A 146 21.79 -0.61 -13.78
C ASP A 146 20.75 -0.59 -12.64
N TYR A 147 19.87 0.42 -12.59
CA TYR A 147 18.83 0.48 -11.56
C TYR A 147 17.83 -0.68 -11.71
N PRO A 148 17.59 -1.49 -10.66
CA PRO A 148 16.72 -2.65 -10.78
C PRO A 148 15.30 -2.28 -11.19
N CYS A 149 14.85 -2.73 -12.37
CA CYS A 149 13.49 -2.45 -12.86
C CYS A 149 12.39 -2.90 -11.88
N ALA A 150 12.62 -3.96 -11.11
CA ALA A 150 11.69 -4.44 -10.10
C ALA A 150 11.39 -3.41 -9.00
N MET A 151 12.32 -2.47 -8.74
CA MET A 151 12.18 -1.42 -7.72
C MET A 151 11.46 -0.17 -8.25
N GLN A 152 11.22 -0.07 -9.57
CA GLN A 152 10.66 1.12 -10.22
C GLN A 152 9.12 1.26 -10.05
N HIS A 153 8.52 0.57 -9.07
CA HIS A 153 7.10 0.68 -8.78
C HIS A 153 6.84 0.84 -7.28
N PRO A 154 5.92 1.72 -6.83
CA PRO A 154 5.72 2.02 -5.41
C PRO A 154 5.32 0.83 -4.51
N VAL A 155 4.88 -0.28 -5.12
CA VAL A 155 4.54 -1.47 -4.34
C VAL A 155 5.78 -2.20 -3.85
N PHE A 156 6.95 -2.02 -4.48
CA PHE A 156 8.20 -2.67 -4.08
C PHE A 156 8.54 -2.44 -2.59
N GLY A 157 8.12 -1.30 -2.03
CA GLY A 157 8.24 -1.04 -0.59
C GLY A 157 7.66 -2.16 0.31
N GLY A 158 6.62 -2.86 -0.16
CA GLY A 158 6.05 -4.02 0.54
C GLY A 158 6.85 -5.33 0.42
N LEU A 159 7.95 -5.34 -0.34
CA LEU A 159 8.90 -6.46 -0.41
C LEU A 159 10.16 -6.21 0.41
N ILE A 160 10.34 -5.01 0.95
CA ILE A 160 11.49 -4.69 1.80
C ILE A 160 11.30 -5.47 3.11
N PRO A 161 12.19 -6.42 3.43
CA PRO A 161 12.08 -7.22 4.63
C PRO A 161 12.29 -6.35 5.87
N ASP A 162 11.77 -6.82 7.02
CA ASP A 162 11.96 -6.13 8.28
C ASP A 162 13.45 -5.99 8.62
N ARG A 163 13.77 -4.84 9.22
CA ARG A 163 15.16 -4.48 9.58
C ARG A 163 15.83 -5.54 10.45
N ASP A 164 15.08 -6.20 11.32
CA ASP A 164 15.61 -7.22 12.23
C ASP A 164 15.92 -8.53 11.53
N VAL A 165 15.34 -8.78 10.35
CA VAL A 165 15.56 -9.99 9.55
C VAL A 165 16.87 -9.89 8.76
N VAL A 166 17.15 -8.73 8.15
CA VAL A 166 18.29 -8.56 7.22
C VAL A 166 19.42 -7.69 7.77
N GLY A 167 19.24 -7.12 8.95
CA GLY A 167 20.15 -6.17 9.57
C GLY A 167 20.03 -4.75 9.02
N LYS A 168 20.48 -3.77 9.82
CA LYS A 168 20.36 -2.33 9.53
C LYS A 168 20.98 -1.92 8.19
N GLN A 169 22.15 -2.44 7.85
CA GLN A 169 22.88 -2.04 6.64
C GLN A 169 22.13 -2.46 5.38
N THR A 170 21.70 -3.72 5.30
CA THR A 170 20.93 -4.27 4.17
C THR A 170 19.59 -3.58 4.04
N TYR A 171 18.88 -3.39 5.16
CA TYR A 171 17.61 -2.66 5.17
C TYR A 171 17.76 -1.25 4.61
N ASN A 172 18.74 -0.48 5.10
CA ASN A 172 18.99 0.87 4.63
C ASN A 172 19.34 0.89 3.13
N LEU A 173 20.15 -0.06 2.65
CA LEU A 173 20.50 -0.13 1.24
C LEU A 173 19.26 -0.41 0.36
N LEU A 174 18.39 -1.32 0.76
CA LEU A 174 17.14 -1.60 0.04
C LEU A 174 16.17 -0.43 0.10
N TYR A 175 16.00 0.17 1.28
CA TYR A 175 15.08 1.29 1.50
C TYR A 175 15.52 2.54 0.73
N TYR A 176 16.75 2.99 0.90
CA TYR A 176 17.27 4.17 0.21
C TYR A 176 17.53 3.91 -1.28
N GLY A 177 17.80 2.67 -1.69
CA GLY A 177 17.84 2.32 -3.10
C GLY A 177 16.46 2.37 -3.76
N TYR A 178 15.38 2.16 -2.99
CA TYR A 178 14.01 2.21 -3.50
C TYR A 178 13.41 3.63 -3.50
N CYS A 179 13.70 4.45 -2.49
CA CYS A 179 13.22 5.83 -2.37
C CYS A 179 13.81 6.77 -3.43
#